data_AF-A0A921B200-F1
#
_entry.id   AF-A0A921B200-F1
#
_cell.length_a   1.000
_cell.length_b   1.000
_cell.length_c   1.000
_cell.angle_alpha   90.00
_cell.angle_beta   90.00
_cell.angle_gamma   90.00
#
_symmetry.space_group_name_H-M   'P 1'
#
loop_
_entity.id
_entity.type
_entity.pdbx_description
1 polymer ?
#
loop_
_entity_poly.entity_id
_entity_poly.type
_entity_poly.pdbx_seq_one_letter_code
_entity_poly.pdbx_strand_id
1 'polypeptide(L)'
;MTARKETLTFTNGELAVIGNTLSGFKLKGRASLGRTWLIDHLEELNKQFNADRLATQKNFFETDEDGDFVYQKDNKTLILKDNYTMEEVQKEFDQLVSEHVSIEISSYSERMKALFHALEDYPYELEGQKALVYALVFDQFDKAYGKGE
;
A
#
# COMPACT_ATOMS: atom_id res chain seq x y z
N MET A 1 31.96 -0.39 5.38
CA MET A 1 30.99 -0.79 4.34
C MET A 1 29.63 -0.82 4.99
N THR A 2 28.76 0.14 4.68
CA THR A 2 27.37 0.11 5.16
C THR A 2 26.65 -0.99 4.37
N ALA A 3 26.04 -1.97 5.04
CA ALA A 3 25.26 -2.99 4.36
C ALA A 3 24.17 -2.32 3.51
N ARG A 4 24.03 -2.73 2.24
CA ARG A 4 22.93 -2.27 1.39
C ARG A 4 21.63 -2.68 2.05
N LYS A 5 20.76 -1.70 2.32
CA LYS A 5 19.43 -1.95 2.83
C LYS A 5 18.53 -2.32 1.67
N GLU A 6 17.88 -3.46 1.75
CA GLU A 6 16.89 -3.87 0.77
C GLU A 6 15.53 -3.34 1.18
N THR A 7 14.82 -2.75 0.23
CA THR A 7 13.55 -2.06 0.44
C THR A 7 12.58 -2.36 -0.69
N LEU A 8 11.30 -2.53 -0.35
CA LEU A 8 10.20 -2.53 -1.32
C LEU A 8 9.49 -1.18 -1.24
N THR A 9 9.21 -0.55 -2.38
CA THR A 9 8.53 0.75 -2.40
C THR A 9 7.23 0.67 -3.18
N PHE A 10 6.16 1.20 -2.58
CA PHE A 10 4.82 1.24 -3.14
C PHE A 10 4.19 2.60 -2.89
N THR A 11 3.09 2.92 -3.57
CA THR A 11 2.26 4.07 -3.20
C THR A 11 1.23 3.68 -2.15
N ASN A 12 0.78 4.66 -1.35
CA ASN A 12 -0.29 4.46 -0.37
C ASN A 12 -1.55 3.83 -0.97
N GLY A 13 -1.93 4.25 -2.19
CA GLY A 13 -3.08 3.71 -2.91
C GLY A 13 -3.00 2.24 -3.28
N GLU A 14 -1.79 1.66 -3.32
CA GLU A 14 -1.56 0.29 -3.74
C GLU A 14 -1.58 -0.72 -2.58
N LEU A 15 -1.40 -0.27 -1.34
CA LEU A 15 -1.14 -1.14 -0.18
C LEU A 15 -2.22 -2.21 0.02
N ALA A 16 -3.49 -1.79 0.03
CA ALA A 16 -4.62 -2.68 0.27
C ALA A 16 -4.77 -3.72 -0.85
N VAL A 17 -4.65 -3.30 -2.11
CA VAL A 17 -4.80 -4.21 -3.26
C VAL A 17 -3.65 -5.21 -3.34
N ILE A 18 -2.43 -4.78 -3.00
CA ILE A 18 -1.26 -5.67 -2.91
C ILE A 18 -1.51 -6.73 -1.83
N GLY A 19 -1.83 -6.32 -0.60
CA GLY A 19 -2.06 -7.25 0.51
C GLY A 19 -3.16 -8.28 0.19
N ASN A 20 -4.29 -7.82 -0.34
CA ASN A 20 -5.41 -8.67 -0.74
C ASN A 20 -5.00 -9.67 -1.83
N THR A 21 -4.26 -9.23 -2.84
CA THR A 21 -3.83 -10.10 -3.95
C THR A 21 -2.84 -11.15 -3.47
N LEU A 22 -1.85 -10.75 -2.67
CA LEU A 22 -0.86 -11.64 -2.09
C LEU A 22 -1.53 -12.74 -1.26
N SER A 23 -2.58 -12.40 -0.49
CA SER A 23 -3.32 -13.39 0.31
C SER A 23 -3.86 -14.56 -0.52
N GLY A 24 -4.19 -14.30 -1.79
CA GLY A 24 -4.69 -15.28 -2.76
C GLY A 24 -3.62 -16.11 -3.48
N PHE A 25 -2.33 -15.95 -3.16
CA PHE A 25 -1.26 -16.77 -3.74
C PHE A 25 -1.07 -18.08 -2.99
N LYS A 26 -0.93 -19.16 -3.74
CA LYS A 26 -0.76 -20.53 -3.21
C LYS A 26 0.73 -20.78 -2.95
N LEU A 27 1.21 -20.34 -1.80
CA LEU A 27 2.62 -20.47 -1.38
C LEU A 27 2.78 -21.46 -0.22
N LYS A 28 3.98 -22.03 -0.06
CA LYS A 28 4.30 -23.01 0.99
C LYS A 28 5.62 -22.65 1.69
N GLY A 29 5.84 -23.23 2.87
CA GLY A 29 7.10 -23.10 3.60
C GLY A 29 7.48 -21.64 3.88
N ARG A 30 8.77 -21.32 3.70
CA ARG A 30 9.31 -19.98 3.97
C ARG A 30 8.68 -18.88 3.12
N ALA A 31 8.29 -19.17 1.88
CA ALA A 31 7.62 -18.21 1.01
C ALA A 31 6.26 -17.79 1.59
N SER A 32 5.50 -18.73 2.17
CA SER A 32 4.24 -18.40 2.86
C SER A 32 4.47 -17.51 4.09
N LEU A 33 5.55 -17.74 4.84
CA LEU A 33 5.91 -16.89 5.98
C LEU A 33 6.34 -15.49 5.53
N GLY A 34 7.08 -15.40 4.42
CA GLY A 34 7.45 -14.12 3.81
C GLY A 34 6.21 -13.35 3.36
N ARG A 35 5.27 -14.01 2.67
CA ARG A 35 4.01 -13.40 2.24
C ARG A 35 3.20 -12.87 3.43
N THR A 36 3.00 -13.68 4.47
CA THR A 36 2.24 -13.25 5.65
C THR A 36 2.88 -12.03 6.29
N TRP A 37 4.20 -12.05 6.51
CA TRP A 37 4.90 -10.90 7.09
C TRP A 37 4.75 -9.63 6.24
N LEU A 38 4.84 -9.75 4.91
CA LEU A 38 4.67 -8.60 4.02
C LEU A 38 3.24 -8.06 4.06
N ILE A 39 2.23 -8.94 4.07
CA ILE A 39 0.82 -8.54 4.21
C ILE A 39 0.61 -7.77 5.51
N ASP A 40 1.14 -8.26 6.64
CA ASP A 40 0.99 -7.59 7.93
C ASP A 40 1.59 -6.17 7.89
N HIS A 41 2.75 -5.99 7.25
CA HIS A 41 3.38 -4.67 7.12
C HIS A 41 2.62 -3.73 6.18
N LEU A 42 2.09 -4.25 5.08
CA LEU A 42 1.21 -3.50 4.18
C LEU A 42 -0.07 -3.08 4.90
N GLU A 43 -0.62 -3.92 5.76
CA GLU A 43 -1.80 -3.59 6.56
C GLU A 43 -1.54 -2.46 7.55
N GLU A 44 -0.41 -2.50 8.27
CA GLU A 44 -0.03 -1.42 9.20
C GLU A 44 0.20 -0.09 8.47
N LEU A 45 0.89 -0.11 7.33
CA LEU A 45 1.05 1.09 6.50
C LEU A 45 -0.31 1.60 5.97
N ASN A 46 -1.20 0.69 5.57
CA ASN A 46 -2.53 1.05 5.11
C ASN A 46 -3.39 1.63 6.24
N LYS A 47 -3.23 1.17 7.50
CA LYS A 47 -3.89 1.79 8.67
C LYS A 47 -3.41 3.22 8.86
N GLN A 48 -2.09 3.45 8.76
CA GLN A 48 -1.52 4.79 8.84
C GLN A 48 -2.05 5.69 7.72
N PHE A 49 -2.02 5.22 6.47
CA PHE A 49 -2.59 5.95 5.34
C PHE A 49 -4.08 6.29 5.54
N ASN A 50 -4.89 5.37 6.07
CA ASN A 50 -6.29 5.66 6.35
C ASN A 50 -6.48 6.71 7.47
N ALA A 51 -5.62 6.72 8.47
CA ALA A 51 -5.60 7.75 9.50
C ALA A 51 -5.21 9.12 8.92
N ASP A 52 -4.17 9.16 8.07
CA ASP A 52 -3.73 10.39 7.39
C ASP A 52 -4.79 10.90 6.42
N ARG A 53 -5.48 9.99 5.72
CA ARG A 53 -6.61 10.33 4.85
C ARG A 53 -7.75 10.97 5.66
N LEU A 54 -8.08 10.40 6.82
CA LEU A 54 -9.11 10.97 7.70
C LEU A 54 -8.70 12.35 8.22
N ALA A 55 -7.45 12.50 8.67
CA ALA A 55 -6.92 13.79 9.11
C ALA A 55 -6.95 14.83 7.97
N THR A 56 -6.58 14.43 6.77
CA THR A 56 -6.65 15.25 5.56
C THR A 56 -8.09 15.68 5.27
N GLN A 57 -9.07 14.76 5.35
CA GLN A 57 -10.49 15.11 5.19
C GLN A 57 -10.92 16.17 6.22
N LYS A 58 -10.53 16.01 7.49
CA LYS A 58 -10.86 16.98 8.55
C LYS A 58 -10.25 18.37 8.35
N ASN A 59 -9.21 18.49 7.53
CA ASN A 59 -8.64 19.80 7.17
C ASN A 59 -9.59 20.58 6.24
N PHE A 60 -10.26 19.88 5.32
CA PHE A 60 -11.07 20.49 4.25
C PHE A 60 -12.57 20.55 4.55
N PHE A 61 -13.10 19.56 5.25
CA PHE A 61 -14.54 19.44 5.51
C PHE A 61 -14.92 19.85 6.92
N GLU A 62 -16.11 20.41 7.08
CA GLU A 62 -16.64 20.82 8.37
C GLU A 62 -16.84 19.61 9.30
N THR A 63 -16.54 19.84 10.58
CA THR A 63 -16.79 18.90 11.66
C THR A 63 -17.60 19.58 12.75
N ASP A 64 -18.43 18.83 13.44
CA ASP A 64 -19.15 19.30 14.63
C ASP A 64 -18.26 19.34 15.90
N GLU A 65 -18.87 19.61 17.05
CA GLU A 65 -18.18 19.72 18.34
C GLU A 65 -17.57 18.39 18.82
N ASP A 66 -18.12 17.26 18.37
CA ASP A 66 -17.64 15.91 18.69
C ASP A 66 -16.53 15.45 17.72
N GLY A 67 -16.29 16.23 16.66
CA GLY A 67 -15.28 15.96 15.64
C GLY A 67 -15.77 15.01 14.54
N ASP A 68 -17.08 14.81 14.43
CA ASP A 68 -17.73 14.08 13.37
C ASP A 68 -18.03 15.00 12.18
N PHE A 69 -18.10 14.43 10.98
CA PHE A 69 -18.30 15.21 9.77
C PHE A 69 -19.72 15.78 9.66
N VAL A 70 -19.82 17.03 9.21
CA VAL A 70 -21.11 17.66 8.88
C VAL A 70 -21.48 17.38 7.42
N TYR A 71 -22.72 16.95 7.21
CA TYR A 71 -23.26 16.62 5.89
C TYR A 71 -24.27 17.65 5.40
N GLN A 72 -24.39 17.77 4.08
CA GLN A 72 -25.50 18.44 3.43
C GLN A 72 -26.82 17.72 3.77
N LYS A 73 -27.95 18.34 3.39
CA LYS A 73 -29.31 17.82 3.65
C LYS A 73 -29.57 16.43 3.05
N ASP A 74 -28.71 15.95 2.16
CA ASP A 74 -28.79 14.62 1.56
C ASP A 74 -28.21 13.51 2.45
N ASN A 75 -27.57 13.86 3.57
CA ASN A 75 -26.84 12.96 4.48
C ASN A 75 -25.78 12.10 3.77
N LYS A 76 -25.23 12.58 2.66
CA LYS A 76 -24.23 11.86 1.86
C LYS A 76 -23.06 12.73 1.47
N THR A 77 -23.31 14.00 1.19
CA THR A 77 -22.28 14.94 0.73
C THR A 77 -21.74 15.72 1.91
N LEU A 78 -20.42 15.73 2.09
CA LEU A 78 -19.75 16.51 3.12
C LEU A 78 -19.85 18.01 2.85
N ILE A 79 -19.92 18.83 3.89
CA ILE A 79 -19.84 20.29 3.77
C ILE A 79 -18.36 20.70 3.74
N LEU A 80 -17.96 21.40 2.67
CA LEU A 80 -16.62 21.94 2.50
C LEU A 80 -16.49 23.25 3.29
N LYS A 81 -15.35 23.45 3.98
CA LYS A 81 -15.08 24.73 4.65
C LYS A 81 -14.92 25.86 3.62
N ASP A 82 -15.39 27.05 3.98
CA ASP A 82 -15.49 28.22 3.08
C ASP A 82 -14.17 28.65 2.39
N ASN A 83 -13.02 28.27 2.95
CA ASN A 83 -11.70 28.70 2.48
C ASN A 83 -11.02 27.71 1.51
N TYR A 84 -11.73 26.67 1.07
CA TYR A 84 -11.18 25.67 0.15
C TYR A 84 -12.09 25.42 -1.04
N THR A 85 -11.49 24.90 -2.11
CA THR A 85 -12.16 24.43 -3.31
C THR A 85 -12.02 22.91 -3.43
N MET A 86 -12.98 22.26 -4.08
CA MET A 86 -12.89 20.81 -4.34
C MET A 86 -11.66 20.40 -5.16
N GLU A 87 -11.09 21.32 -5.96
CA GLU A 87 -9.85 21.07 -6.70
C GLU A 87 -8.65 20.97 -5.75
N GLU A 88 -8.54 21.87 -4.77
CA GLU A 88 -7.51 21.79 -3.73
C GLU A 88 -7.64 20.52 -2.89
N VAL A 89 -8.88 20.16 -2.53
CA VAL A 89 -9.16 18.90 -1.83
C VAL A 89 -8.68 17.71 -2.64
N GLN A 90 -9.06 17.63 -3.92
CA GLN A 90 -8.69 16.52 -4.79
C GLN A 90 -7.17 16.40 -4.93
N LYS A 91 -6.48 17.53 -5.11
CA LYS A 91 -5.02 17.56 -5.25
C LYS A 91 -4.31 16.99 -4.01
N GLU A 92 -4.78 17.33 -2.82
CA GLU A 92 -4.18 16.84 -1.56
C GLU A 92 -4.44 15.35 -1.36
N PHE A 93 -5.63 14.85 -1.73
CA PHE A 93 -5.88 13.40 -1.74
C PHE A 93 -5.06 12.66 -2.78
N ASP A 94 -4.91 13.20 -3.99
CA ASP A 94 -4.09 12.60 -5.03
C ASP A 94 -2.61 12.52 -4.61
N GLN A 95 -2.11 13.57 -3.94
CA GLN A 95 -0.77 13.56 -3.36
C GLN A 95 -0.64 12.49 -2.27
N LEU A 96 -1.58 12.42 -1.34
CA LEU A 96 -1.56 11.41 -0.28
C LEU A 96 -1.63 9.98 -0.83
N VAL A 97 -2.45 9.74 -1.85
CA VAL A 97 -2.60 8.42 -2.50
C VAL A 97 -1.34 8.02 -3.27
N SER A 98 -0.69 8.98 -3.93
CA SER A 98 0.52 8.76 -4.73
C SER A 98 1.83 8.82 -3.93
N GLU A 99 1.76 9.17 -2.64
CA GLU A 99 2.92 9.18 -1.76
C GLU A 99 3.55 7.79 -1.66
N HIS A 100 4.89 7.75 -1.77
CA HIS A 100 5.65 6.52 -1.72
C HIS A 100 5.97 6.14 -0.28
N VAL A 101 5.74 4.88 0.06
CA VAL A 101 6.14 4.26 1.32
C VAL A 101 7.10 3.12 1.04
N SER A 102 8.13 3.00 1.90
CA SER A 102 9.16 1.97 1.77
C SER A 102 9.16 1.01 2.94
N ILE A 103 9.25 -0.29 2.65
CA ILE A 103 9.34 -1.36 3.64
C ILE A 103 10.78 -1.88 3.65
N GLU A 104 11.51 -1.73 4.76
CA GLU A 104 12.84 -2.32 4.91
C GLU A 104 12.72 -3.85 5.13
N ILE A 105 13.32 -4.62 4.23
CA ILE A 105 13.23 -6.10 4.23
C ILE A 105 14.54 -6.80 4.58
N SER A 106 15.63 -6.05 4.81
CA SER A 106 16.98 -6.59 5.08
C SER A 106 17.01 -7.62 6.22
N SER A 107 16.39 -7.30 7.35
CA SER A 107 16.32 -8.15 8.56
C SER A 107 15.50 -9.43 8.35
N TYR A 108 14.75 -9.51 7.26
CA TYR A 108 13.90 -10.64 6.88
C TYR A 108 14.32 -11.25 5.54
N SER A 109 15.56 -11.00 5.11
CA SER A 109 16.06 -11.36 3.79
C SER A 109 15.84 -12.83 3.42
N GLU A 110 16.04 -13.78 4.31
CA GLU A 110 15.87 -15.21 4.00
C GLU A 110 14.42 -15.60 3.65
N ARG A 111 13.42 -15.01 4.32
CA ARG A 111 12.01 -15.28 4.00
C ARG A 111 11.53 -14.46 2.80
N MET A 112 12.10 -13.27 2.61
CA MET A 112 11.78 -12.38 1.49
C MET A 112 12.37 -12.89 0.18
N LYS A 113 13.61 -13.40 0.19
CA LYS A 113 14.20 -14.15 -0.93
C LYS A 113 13.41 -15.41 -1.26
N ALA A 114 12.97 -16.16 -0.24
CA ALA A 114 12.13 -17.34 -0.47
C ALA A 114 10.78 -16.98 -1.11
N LEU A 115 10.20 -15.84 -0.74
CA LEU A 115 9.02 -15.30 -1.41
C LEU A 115 9.33 -14.90 -2.84
N PHE A 116 10.39 -14.13 -3.08
CA PHE A 116 10.82 -13.71 -4.42
C PHE A 116 10.99 -14.91 -5.37
N HIS A 117 11.75 -15.93 -4.98
CA HIS A 117 11.93 -17.14 -5.81
C HIS A 117 10.63 -17.92 -6.04
N ALA A 118 9.73 -17.95 -5.05
CA ALA A 118 8.43 -18.58 -5.23
C ALA A 118 7.49 -17.80 -6.15
N LEU A 119 7.71 -16.48 -6.30
CA LEU A 119 7.03 -15.66 -7.29
C LEU A 119 7.66 -15.84 -8.68
N GLU A 120 8.99 -15.84 -8.77
CA GLU A 120 9.75 -16.10 -10.01
C GLU A 120 9.29 -17.38 -10.73
N ASP A 121 9.15 -18.47 -9.99
CA ASP A 121 8.70 -19.77 -10.49
C ASP A 121 7.20 -20.05 -10.20
N TYR A 122 6.36 -19.01 -10.12
CA TYR A 122 4.95 -19.20 -9.73
C TYR A 122 4.17 -20.01 -10.78
N PRO A 123 3.70 -21.24 -10.47
CA PRO A 123 3.26 -22.19 -11.50
C PRO A 123 1.78 -22.03 -11.88
N TYR A 124 1.09 -21.05 -11.31
CA TYR A 124 -0.33 -20.82 -11.56
C TYR A 124 -0.52 -19.61 -12.46
N GLU A 125 -1.49 -19.69 -13.36
CA GLU A 125 -1.83 -18.60 -14.26
C GLU A 125 -2.22 -17.33 -13.49
N LEU A 126 -1.82 -16.20 -14.06
CA LEU A 126 -2.08 -14.86 -13.55
C LEU A 126 -2.81 -14.09 -14.65
N GLU A 127 -3.95 -13.50 -14.30
CA GLU A 127 -4.76 -12.71 -15.23
C GLU A 127 -5.35 -11.47 -14.54
N GLY A 128 -5.79 -10.52 -15.35
CA GLY A 128 -6.43 -9.29 -14.90
C GLY A 128 -5.64 -8.56 -13.80
N GLN A 129 -6.35 -8.12 -12.77
CA GLN A 129 -5.74 -7.36 -11.66
C GLN A 129 -4.66 -8.16 -10.90
N LYS A 130 -4.81 -9.49 -10.82
CA LYS A 130 -3.81 -10.34 -10.15
C LYS A 130 -2.47 -10.32 -10.88
N ALA A 131 -2.48 -10.34 -12.22
CA ALA A 131 -1.27 -10.21 -13.03
C ALA A 131 -0.59 -8.84 -12.88
N LEU A 132 -1.38 -7.76 -12.85
CA LEU A 132 -0.86 -6.41 -12.67
C LEU A 132 -0.16 -6.23 -11.32
N VAL A 133 -0.82 -6.68 -10.24
CA VAL A 133 -0.25 -6.60 -8.88
C VAL A 133 0.96 -7.54 -8.74
N TYR A 134 0.90 -8.73 -9.34
CA TYR A 134 2.05 -9.62 -9.39
C TYR A 134 3.28 -8.92 -10.01
N ALA A 135 3.12 -8.31 -11.19
CA ALA A 135 4.21 -7.64 -11.89
C ALA A 135 4.81 -6.50 -11.05
N LEU A 136 3.95 -5.70 -10.40
CA LEU A 136 4.37 -4.61 -9.53
C LEU A 136 5.16 -5.11 -8.31
N VAL A 137 4.69 -6.15 -7.64
CA VAL A 137 5.39 -6.72 -6.48
C VAL A 137 6.70 -7.38 -6.91
N PHE A 138 6.68 -8.10 -8.03
CA PHE A 138 7.86 -8.78 -8.55
C PHE A 138 8.96 -7.78 -8.93
N ASP A 139 8.62 -6.67 -9.61
CA ASP A 139 9.55 -5.60 -9.95
C ASP A 139 10.25 -5.00 -8.70
N GLN A 140 9.51 -4.82 -7.60
CA GLN A 140 10.13 -4.35 -6.36
C GLN A 140 11.07 -5.38 -5.73
N PHE A 141 10.71 -6.67 -5.78
CA PHE A 141 11.62 -7.72 -5.33
C PHE A 141 12.84 -7.87 -6.23
N ASP A 142 12.69 -7.71 -7.54
CA ASP A 142 13.79 -7.80 -8.50
C ASP A 142 14.77 -6.62 -8.32
N LYS A 143 14.28 -5.41 -8.05
CA LYS A 143 15.16 -4.28 -7.66
C LYS A 143 15.96 -4.55 -6.38
N ALA A 144 15.37 -5.28 -5.44
CA ALA A 144 15.96 -5.58 -4.13
C ALA A 144 16.89 -6.81 -4.14
N TYR A 145 16.57 -7.85 -4.91
CA TYR A 145 17.27 -9.14 -4.88
C TYR A 145 17.68 -9.67 -6.26
N GLY A 146 17.13 -9.09 -7.32
CA GLY A 146 17.49 -9.41 -8.68
C GLY A 146 18.97 -9.14 -8.94
N LYS A 147 19.54 -9.96 -9.82
CA LYS A 147 20.90 -9.80 -10.30
C LYS A 147 20.85 -8.81 -11.45
N GLY A 148 20.68 -7.51 -11.16
CA GLY A 148 20.46 -6.48 -12.18
C GLY A 148 21.24 -6.77 -13.47
N GLU A 149 20.51 -7.19 -14.49
CA GLU A 149 21.02 -7.42 -15.85
C GLU A 149 20.96 -6.10 -16.64
#